data_AF-A0A521VL99-F1
#
_entry.id   AF-A0A521VL99-F1
#
_cell.length_a   1.000
_cell.length_b   1.000
_cell.length_c   1.000
_cell.angle_alpha   90.00
_cell.angle_beta   90.00
_cell.angle_gamma   90.00
#
_symmetry.space_group_name_H-M   'P 1'
#
loop_
_entity.id
_entity.type
_entity.pdbx_description
1 polymer ?
#
loop_
_entity_poly.entity_id
_entity_poly.type
_entity_poly.pdbx_seq_one_letter_code
_entity_poly.pdbx_strand_id
1 'polypeptide(L)' 'MNSRDIDRELVARVQRGDQRAFGLLVEKYQRKLARLLQRLIRDPAEVEDVTQEAFIRAYR' A
#
# COMPACT_ATOMS: atom_id res chain seq x y z
N MET A 1 -6.13 -13.82 15.10
CA MET A 1 -6.17 -13.55 13.64
C MET A 1 -4.76 -13.33 13.15
N ASN A 2 -4.38 -13.95 12.03
CA ASN A 2 -3.07 -13.70 11.42
C ASN A 2 -3.09 -12.36 10.67
N SER A 3 -1.93 -11.76 10.46
CA SER A 3 -1.72 -10.52 9.71
C SER A 3 -2.39 -10.54 8.32
N ARG A 4 -2.43 -11.70 7.66
CA ARG A 4 -3.14 -11.90 6.37
C ARG A 4 -4.66 -11.83 6.50
N ASP A 5 -5.23 -12.33 7.60
CA ASP A 5 -6.67 -12.28 7.82
C ASP A 5 -7.12 -10.84 8.08
N ILE A 6 -6.29 -10.08 8.80
CA ILE A 6 -6.51 -8.64 9.02
C ILE A 6 -6.49 -7.88 7.70
N ASP A 7 -5.53 -8.18 6.81
CA ASP A 7 -5.47 -7.51 5.50
C ASP A 7 -6.68 -7.83 4.63
N ARG A 8 -7.15 -9.09 4.66
CA ARG A 8 -8.36 -9.49 3.94
C ARG A 8 -9.60 -8.74 4.44
N GLU A 9 -9.73 -8.58 5.74
CA GLU A 9 -10.82 -7.80 6.33
C GLU A 9 -10.73 -6.32 5.95
N LEU A 10 -9.53 -5.73 5.98
CA LEU A 10 -9.33 -4.36 5.53
C LEU A 10 -9.69 -4.19 4.05
N VAL A 11 -9.28 -5.10 3.17
CA VAL A 11 -9.65 -5.09 1.74
C VAL A 11 -11.17 -5.18 1.57
N ALA A 12 -11.84 -6.07 2.31
CA ALA A 12 -13.30 -6.19 2.25
C ALA A 12 -14.01 -4.90 2.69
N ARG A 13 -13.46 -4.19 3.68
CA ARG A 13 -13.97 -2.87 4.10
C ARG A 13 -13.75 -1.79 3.04
N VAL A 14 -12.57 -1.77 2.41
CA VAL A 14 -12.27 -0.84 1.30
C VAL A 14 -13.27 -1.02 0.15
N GLN A 15 -13.54 -2.27 -0.25
CA GLN A 15 -14.51 -2.58 -1.30
C GLN A 15 -15.95 -2.15 -0.97
N ARG A 16 -16.28 -2.02 0.32
CA ARG A 16 -17.57 -1.49 0.80
C ARG A 16 -17.60 0.04 0.94
N GLY A 17 -16.53 0.72 0.54
CA GLY A 17 -16.42 2.18 0.56
C GLY A 17 -15.73 2.75 1.80
N ASP A 18 -15.19 1.93 2.71
CA ASP A 18 -14.41 2.43 3.85
C ASP A 18 -12.99 2.83 3.42
N GLN A 19 -12.84 4.08 3.00
CA GLN A 19 -11.57 4.63 2.54
C GLN A 19 -10.48 4.60 3.64
N ARG A 20 -10.88 4.66 4.91
CA ARG A 20 -9.92 4.64 6.03
C ARG A 20 -9.24 3.28 6.15
N ALA A 21 -9.93 2.20 5.80
CA ALA A 21 -9.34 0.86 5.78
C ALA A 21 -8.20 0.74 4.76
N PHE A 22 -8.25 1.50 3.65
CA PHE A 22 -7.16 1.55 2.68
C PHE A 22 -5.94 2.25 3.25
N GLY A 23 -6.14 3.35 4.00
CA GLY A 23 -5.06 4.03 4.72
C GLY A 23 -4.27 3.09 5.64
N LEU A 24 -4.95 2.19 6.35
CA LEU A 24 -4.29 1.19 7.20
C LEU A 24 -3.44 0.19 6.40
N LEU A 25 -3.87 -0.19 5.18
CA LEU A 25 -3.07 -1.01 4.27
C LEU A 25 -1.85 -0.22 3.75
N VAL A 26 -2.03 1.05 3.36
CA VAL A 26 -0.93 1.92 2.93
C VAL A 26 0.12 2.05 4.03
N GLU A 27 -0.29 2.38 5.25
CA GLU A 27 0.62 2.52 6.40
C GLU A 27 1.45 1.26 6.65
N LYS A 28 0.81 0.09 6.56
CA LYS A 28 1.44 -1.21 6.76
C LYS A 28 2.42 -1.58 5.65
N TYR A 29 2.13 -1.23 4.40
CA TYR A 29 2.86 -1.71 3.23
C TYR A 29 3.83 -0.70 2.61
N GLN A 30 3.66 0.61 2.83
CA GLN A 30 4.48 1.66 2.22
C GLN A 30 5.98 1.44 2.39
N ARG A 31 6.44 1.13 3.61
CA ARG A 31 7.88 0.91 3.89
C ARG A 31 8.42 -0.36 3.26
N LYS A 32 7.57 -1.37 3.05
CA LYS A 32 7.98 -2.62 2.40
C LYS A 32 8.06 -2.43 0.89
N LEU A 33 7.08 -1.73 0.31
CA LEU A 33 7.05 -1.41 -1.11
C LEU A 33 8.19 -0.48 -1.51
N ALA A 34 8.43 0.61 -0.77
CA ALA A 34 9.54 1.52 -1.02
C ALA A 34 10.90 0.79 -0.97
N ARG A 35 11.13 -0.10 0.01
CA ARG A 35 12.35 -0.91 0.08
C ARG A 35 12.52 -1.88 -1.08
N LEU A 36 11.42 -2.38 -1.64
CA LEU A 36 11.47 -3.20 -2.85
C LEU A 36 11.85 -2.33 -4.06
N LEU A 37 11.23 -1.16 -4.20
CA LEU A 37 11.45 -0.25 -5.32
C LEU A 37 12.85 0.37 -5.32
N GLN A 38 13.45 0.61 -4.15
CA GLN A 38 14.87 1.04 -4.02
C GLN A 38 15.88 0.08 -4.67
N ARG A 39 15.49 -1.18 -4.93
CA ARG A 39 16.34 -2.15 -5.64
C ARG A 39 16.31 -1.98 -7.16
N LEU A 40 15.32 -1.24 -7.66
CA LEU A 40 15.03 -1.05 -9.09
C LEU A 40 15.29 0.40 -9.51
N ILE A 41 15.02 1.35 -8.61
CA ILE A 41 15.08 2.79 -8.84
C ILE A 41 16.17 3.38 -7.93
N ARG A 42 17.08 4.17 -8.51
CA ARG A 42 18.17 4.80 -7.76
C ARG A 42 17.77 6.09 -7.06
N ASP A 43 16.89 6.88 -7.67
CA ASP A 43 16.46 8.16 -7.13
C ASP A 43 15.43 7.95 -6.00
N PRO A 44 15.71 8.39 -4.76
CA PRO A 44 14.77 8.29 -3.65
C PRO A 44 13.44 9.02 -3.90
N ALA A 45 13.45 10.14 -4.61
CA ALA A 45 12.23 10.89 -4.91
C ALA A 45 11.33 10.09 -5.87
N GLU A 46 11.92 9.48 -6.90
CA GLU A 46 11.20 8.61 -7.83
C GLU A 46 10.64 7.36 -7.13
N VAL A 47 11.35 6.81 -6.13
CA VAL A 47 10.81 5.72 -5.31
C VAL A 47 9.55 6.14 -4.56
N GLU A 48 9.53 7.33 -3.97
CA GLU A 48 8.37 7.84 -3.24
C GLU A 48 7.18 8.03 -4.19
N ASP A 49 7.40 8.66 -5.34
CA ASP A 49 6.38 8.89 -6.36
C ASP A 49 5.79 7.58 -6.88
N VAL A 50 6.63 6.61 -7.25
CA VAL A 50 6.19 5.30 -7.74
C VAL A 50 5.48 4.50 -6.64
N THR A 51 5.90 4.64 -5.38
CA THR A 51 5.21 4.02 -4.24
C THR A 51 3.80 4.57 -4.10
N GLN A 52 3.64 5.90 -4.16
CA GLN A 52 2.32 6.55 -4.09
C GLN A 52 1.45 6.14 -5.28
N GLU A 53 2.00 6.20 -6.50
CA GLU A 53 1.27 5.83 -7.71
C GLU A 53 0.78 4.37 -7.67
N ALA A 54 1.61 3.46 -7.17
CA ALA A 54 1.23 2.06 -7.00
C ALA A 54 0.02 1.90 -6.07
N PHE A 55 -0.05 2.63 -4.96
CA PHE A 55 -1.22 2.58 -4.08
C PHE A 55 -2.45 3.25 -4.71
N ILE A 56 -2.29 4.37 -5.41
CA ILE A 56 -3.40 5.01 -6.14
C ILE A 56 -3.97 4.06 -7.19
N ARG A 57 -3.11 3.35 -7.94
CA ARG A 57 -3.52 2.35 -8.92
C ARG A 57 -4.14 1.11 -8.29
N ALA A 58 -3.68 0.70 -7.09
CA ALA A 58 -4.26 -0.43 -6.38
C ALA A 58 -5.63 -0.12 -5.75
N TYR A 59 -5.92 1.15 -5.50
CA TYR A 59 -7.20 1.61 -4.96
C TYR A 59 -8.28 1.82 -6.04
N ARG A 60 -7.86 2.21 -7.25
CA ARG A 60 -8.72 2.38 -8.42
C ARG A 60 -9.16 1.04 -9.00
#